data_AF-A0A8I3ABH3-F1
#
_entry.id   AF-A0A8I3ABH3-F1
#
_cell.length_a   1.000
_cell.length_b   1.000
_cell.length_c   1.000
_cell.angle_alpha   90.00
_cell.angle_beta   90.00
_cell.angle_gamma   90.00
#
_symmetry.space_group_name_H-M   'P 1'
#
loop_
_entity.id
_entity.type
_entity.pdbx_description
1 polymer ?
#
loop_
_entity_poly.entity_id
_entity_poly.type
_entity_poly.pdbx_seq_one_letter_code
_entity_poly.pdbx_strand_id
1 'polypeptide(L)'
;MSMSCRFLLKTRNKLSLRQARPRKLQPITSRSAEFPLVDNASSKKRKRVSDKPDEAENNLADQVKVKQPKWSRLAGLMEMPMDILFEIFGHLMPLDVLRLTRTTKQFRQLLMHRSSASIWVAARKNVSDLPDCPPYMSEPQFANLVFDTHCHECLSPHIRSVDFRIGRRICSKCAKEWQVMVESYSLYVGESSYKVVPSKCGKRGRPSYYSKDLQEFQPKRASITDPQE
;
A
#
# COMPACT_ATOMS: atom_id res chain seq x y z
N MET A 1 1.17 -25.71 -39.28
CA MET A 1 -0.25 -25.95 -39.68
C MET A 1 -1.17 -25.21 -38.74
N SER A 2 -2.32 -24.74 -39.24
CA SER A 2 -3.33 -23.97 -38.49
C SER A 2 -4.30 -24.89 -37.73
N MET A 3 -5.24 -24.26 -37.00
CA MET A 3 -6.48 -24.80 -36.40
C MET A 3 -6.40 -25.37 -34.97
N SER A 4 -7.38 -25.13 -34.08
CA SER A 4 -8.32 -24.00 -33.92
C SER A 4 -9.08 -24.14 -32.60
N CYS A 5 -9.09 -23.10 -31.74
CA CYS A 5 -10.00 -23.08 -30.59
C CYS A 5 -11.45 -22.83 -31.06
N ARG A 6 -12.35 -23.78 -30.82
CA ARG A 6 -13.78 -23.60 -31.11
C ARG A 6 -14.46 -22.75 -30.04
N PHE A 7 -15.07 -21.64 -30.49
CA PHE A 7 -16.07 -20.90 -29.72
C PHE A 7 -17.34 -21.74 -29.55
N LEU A 8 -17.95 -21.67 -28.37
CA LEU A 8 -19.39 -21.91 -28.21
C LEU A 8 -20.03 -20.73 -27.47
N LEU A 9 -20.79 -19.96 -28.22
CA LEU A 9 -21.69 -18.94 -27.69
C LEU A 9 -22.92 -19.62 -27.06
N LYS A 10 -23.35 -19.16 -25.89
CA LYS A 10 -24.73 -19.35 -25.43
C LYS A 10 -25.27 -18.03 -24.86
N THR A 11 -26.53 -17.78 -25.16
CA THR A 11 -27.17 -16.46 -25.15
C THR A 11 -28.15 -16.27 -23.98
N ARG A 12 -28.52 -15.00 -23.73
CA ARG A 12 -29.59 -14.52 -22.82
C ARG A 12 -29.28 -14.70 -21.32
N ASN A 13 -29.45 -13.69 -20.46
CA ASN A 13 -30.67 -12.88 -20.35
C ASN A 13 -30.41 -11.39 -20.01
N LYS A 14 -31.36 -10.52 -20.38
CA LYS A 14 -31.42 -9.11 -19.92
C LYS A 14 -32.32 -9.03 -18.69
N LEU A 15 -31.81 -8.48 -17.59
CA LEU A 15 -32.64 -7.98 -16.48
C LEU A 15 -32.16 -6.56 -16.08
N SER A 16 -33.08 -5.80 -15.48
CA SER A 16 -33.13 -4.34 -15.60
C SER A 16 -32.13 -3.57 -14.73
N LEU A 17 -31.73 -2.41 -15.26
CA LEU A 17 -31.00 -1.37 -14.56
C LEU A 17 -31.80 -0.84 -13.35
N ARG A 18 -31.15 -0.74 -12.18
CA ARG A 18 -31.46 0.28 -11.18
C ARG A 18 -30.24 1.18 -11.03
N GLN A 19 -30.41 2.45 -11.37
CA GLN A 19 -29.34 3.45 -11.36
C GLN A 19 -29.04 3.89 -9.92
N ALA A 20 -27.79 3.73 -9.47
CA ALA A 20 -27.29 4.39 -8.28
C ALA A 20 -26.54 5.67 -8.70
N ARG A 21 -26.94 6.84 -8.17
CA ARG A 21 -26.30 8.13 -8.51
C ARG A 21 -24.87 8.18 -7.95
N PRO A 22 -23.86 8.66 -8.69
CA PRO A 22 -22.54 8.92 -8.12
C PRO A 22 -22.59 10.11 -7.15
N ARG A 23 -21.99 9.97 -5.96
CA ARG A 23 -21.71 11.11 -5.08
C ARG A 23 -20.64 11.97 -5.74
N LYS A 24 -20.94 13.25 -5.99
CA LYS A 24 -19.91 14.25 -6.34
C LYS A 24 -18.97 14.42 -5.14
N LEU A 25 -17.69 14.13 -5.34
CA LEU A 25 -16.62 14.59 -4.45
C LEU A 25 -16.21 15.99 -4.91
N GLN A 26 -16.14 16.96 -3.99
CA GLN A 26 -15.62 18.29 -4.26
C GLN A 26 -14.11 18.36 -3.98
N PRO A 27 -13.38 19.31 -4.60
CA PRO A 27 -11.92 19.42 -4.43
C PRO A 27 -11.59 20.00 -3.06
N ILE A 28 -10.64 19.39 -2.35
CA ILE A 28 -10.03 20.00 -1.17
C ILE A 28 -8.87 20.87 -1.66
N THR A 29 -9.06 22.18 -1.64
CA THR A 29 -8.00 23.15 -1.91
C THR A 29 -7.03 23.24 -0.73
N SER A 30 -5.77 23.45 -1.03
CA SER A 30 -4.69 23.64 -0.06
C SER A 30 -4.90 24.88 0.81
N ARG A 31 -4.75 24.73 2.13
CA ARG A 31 -4.28 25.84 2.98
C ARG A 31 -3.50 25.34 4.19
N SER A 32 -2.26 25.79 4.28
CA SER A 32 -1.33 25.56 5.38
C SER A 32 -1.71 26.40 6.60
N ALA A 33 -1.67 25.81 7.80
CA ALA A 33 -1.55 26.53 9.07
C ALA A 33 -1.16 25.53 10.20
N GLU A 34 0.14 25.50 10.48
CA GLU A 34 0.76 25.45 11.82
C GLU A 34 0.04 24.69 12.97
N PHE A 35 0.68 23.61 13.44
CA PHE A 35 0.43 23.01 14.75
C PHE A 35 1.37 23.62 15.80
N PRO A 36 0.87 24.26 16.87
CA PRO A 36 1.70 24.68 18.00
C PRO A 36 2.19 23.48 18.82
N LEU A 37 3.44 23.55 19.27
CA LEU A 37 4.07 22.59 20.16
C LEU A 37 3.42 22.62 21.56
N VAL A 38 3.36 21.46 22.22
CA VAL A 38 2.88 21.35 23.61
C VAL A 38 4.09 21.23 24.54
N ASP A 39 4.49 22.34 25.14
CA ASP A 39 5.53 22.37 26.17
C ASP A 39 4.93 22.11 27.57
N ASN A 40 5.63 21.28 28.35
CA ASN A 40 5.28 20.96 29.72
C ASN A 40 5.70 22.08 30.69
N ALA A 41 4.78 22.61 31.50
CA ALA A 41 5.14 23.37 32.70
C ALA A 41 4.09 23.23 33.81
N SER A 42 4.47 22.56 34.91
CA SER A 42 3.70 22.54 36.16
C SER A 42 4.09 23.71 37.05
N SER A 43 3.14 24.54 37.51
CA SER A 43 3.18 25.12 38.87
C SER A 43 1.95 25.93 39.32
N LYS A 44 1.35 25.44 40.42
CA LYS A 44 0.98 26.16 41.66
C LYS A 44 0.03 27.38 41.64
N LYS A 45 -0.99 27.23 42.53
CA LYS A 45 -1.63 28.24 43.42
C LYS A 45 -2.50 29.34 42.78
N ARG A 46 -3.79 29.29 43.15
CA ARG A 46 -4.34 30.29 44.09
C ARG A 46 -5.44 29.70 44.98
N LYS A 47 -5.50 30.20 46.21
CA LYS A 47 -6.39 29.77 47.30
C LYS A 47 -7.38 30.91 47.58
N ARG A 48 -8.65 30.61 47.86
CA ARG A 48 -9.56 31.54 48.54
C ARG A 48 -10.38 30.78 49.59
N VAL A 49 -10.46 31.38 50.77
CA VAL A 49 -11.26 31.03 51.96
C VAL A 49 -12.35 32.13 52.02
N SER A 50 -13.58 31.96 52.50
CA SER A 50 -14.11 31.12 53.60
C SER A 50 -15.39 30.35 53.18
N ASP A 51 -16.20 29.70 54.03
CA ASP A 51 -16.26 29.68 55.51
C ASP A 51 -16.71 28.32 56.12
N LYS A 52 -17.40 28.33 57.28
CA LYS A 52 -17.90 27.16 58.06
C LYS A 52 -19.23 27.48 58.77
N PRO A 53 -19.88 26.51 59.44
CA PRO A 53 -20.14 25.11 59.06
C PRO A 53 -21.67 24.80 59.15
N ASP A 54 -22.09 23.55 58.92
CA ASP A 54 -23.06 22.87 59.81
C ASP A 54 -23.09 21.36 59.54
N GLU A 55 -23.41 20.60 60.59
CA GLU A 55 -23.29 19.13 60.66
C GLU A 55 -24.39 18.41 59.86
N ALA A 56 -23.97 17.50 58.95
CA ALA A 56 -24.83 16.42 58.46
C ALA A 56 -23.96 15.25 57.97
N GLU A 57 -23.84 14.21 58.79
CA GLU A 57 -23.22 12.94 58.39
C GLU A 57 -23.93 12.36 57.16
N ASN A 58 -23.18 12.02 56.11
CA ASN A 58 -23.58 10.97 55.17
C ASN A 58 -22.35 10.43 54.42
N ASN A 59 -21.87 9.27 54.86
CA ASN A 59 -20.84 8.50 54.17
C ASN A 59 -21.41 7.86 52.89
N LEU A 60 -21.50 8.64 51.81
CA LEU A 60 -21.65 8.10 50.46
C LEU A 60 -20.28 8.06 49.80
N ALA A 61 -19.64 6.89 49.88
CA ALA A 61 -18.36 6.64 49.25
C ALA A 61 -18.48 6.83 47.73
N ASP A 62 -17.97 7.95 47.22
CA ASP A 62 -17.86 8.22 45.78
C ASP A 62 -16.84 7.27 45.16
N GLN A 63 -17.32 6.08 44.83
CA GLN A 63 -16.61 5.04 44.10
C GLN A 63 -16.46 5.50 42.65
N VAL A 64 -15.54 6.45 42.43
CA VAL A 64 -14.99 6.78 41.11
C VAL A 64 -14.29 5.52 40.59
N LYS A 65 -15.08 4.64 39.98
CA LYS A 65 -14.61 3.43 39.32
C LYS A 65 -13.75 3.86 38.14
N VAL A 66 -12.46 4.03 38.39
CA VAL A 66 -11.42 4.18 37.36
C VAL A 66 -11.54 2.96 36.46
N LYS A 67 -12.21 3.16 35.32
CA LYS A 67 -12.38 2.12 34.30
C LYS A 67 -11.00 1.85 33.74
N GLN A 68 -10.32 0.85 34.31
CA GLN A 68 -9.09 0.31 33.76
C GLN A 68 -9.28 0.11 32.25
N PRO A 69 -8.43 0.71 31.40
CA PRO A 69 -8.61 0.61 29.96
C PRO A 69 -8.56 -0.87 29.61
N LYS A 70 -9.62 -1.37 28.95
CA LYS A 70 -9.64 -2.76 28.48
C LYS A 70 -8.56 -2.91 27.42
N TRP A 71 -7.36 -3.32 27.84
CA TRP A 71 -6.30 -3.71 26.94
C TRP A 71 -6.86 -4.79 26.02
N SER A 72 -6.88 -4.51 24.71
CA SER A 72 -7.18 -5.56 23.75
C SER A 72 -6.11 -6.64 23.91
N ARG A 73 -6.43 -7.91 23.59
CA ARG A 73 -5.53 -9.05 23.77
C ARG A 73 -4.20 -8.96 22.97
N LEU A 74 -4.00 -7.87 22.22
CA LEU A 74 -2.81 -7.55 21.42
C LEU A 74 -2.28 -6.13 21.67
N ALA A 75 -2.81 -5.38 22.65
CA ALA A 75 -2.40 -3.99 22.90
C ALA A 75 -0.91 -3.86 23.23
N GLY A 76 -0.39 -4.77 24.07
CA GLY A 76 1.03 -4.82 24.44
C GLY A 76 1.97 -5.44 23.40
N LEU A 77 1.48 -5.88 22.22
CA LEU A 77 2.35 -6.43 21.18
C LEU A 77 3.38 -5.39 20.72
N MET A 78 2.95 -4.13 20.56
CA MET A 78 3.84 -3.01 20.20
C MET A 78 4.62 -2.42 21.39
N GLU A 79 4.43 -2.94 22.61
CA GLU A 79 5.17 -2.55 23.82
C GLU A 79 6.41 -3.43 24.03
N MET A 80 6.50 -4.56 23.33
CA MET A 80 7.69 -5.42 23.33
C MET A 80 8.88 -4.75 22.63
N PRO A 81 10.13 -5.08 23.02
CA PRO A 81 11.33 -4.58 22.36
C PRO A 81 11.37 -4.99 20.88
N MET A 82 11.96 -4.11 20.07
CA MET A 82 11.98 -4.23 18.61
C MET A 82 12.59 -5.54 18.11
N ASP A 83 13.62 -6.05 18.78
CA ASP A 83 14.33 -7.28 18.37
C ASP A 83 13.43 -8.51 18.46
N ILE A 84 12.60 -8.59 19.52
CA ILE A 84 11.61 -9.68 19.71
C ILE A 84 10.51 -9.58 18.65
N LEU A 85 10.06 -8.36 18.32
CA LEU A 85 9.12 -8.15 17.22
C LEU A 85 9.72 -8.58 15.87
N PHE A 86 10.99 -8.27 15.63
CA PHE A 86 11.68 -8.60 14.38
C PHE A 86 11.87 -10.12 14.23
N GLU A 87 12.21 -10.82 15.32
CA GLU A 87 12.28 -12.28 15.37
C GLU A 87 10.91 -12.89 15.07
N ILE A 88 9.85 -12.49 15.78
CA ILE A 88 8.47 -12.98 15.57
C ILE A 88 8.02 -12.78 14.12
N PHE A 89 8.26 -11.60 13.54
CA PHE A 89 7.87 -11.33 12.16
C PHE A 89 8.76 -12.02 11.13
N GLY A 90 10.01 -12.35 11.47
CA GLY A 90 10.93 -13.12 10.63
C GLY A 90 10.49 -14.56 10.39
N HIS A 91 9.74 -15.15 11.33
CA HIS A 91 9.14 -16.50 11.21
C HIS A 91 7.82 -16.54 10.41
N LEU A 92 7.29 -15.40 9.98
CA LEU A 92 6.03 -15.34 9.24
C LEU A 92 6.21 -15.58 7.73
N MET A 93 5.12 -15.92 7.05
CA MET A 93 5.08 -15.94 5.59
C MET A 93 5.02 -14.49 5.04
N PRO A 94 5.57 -14.19 3.84
CA PRO A 94 5.58 -12.82 3.30
C PRO A 94 4.19 -12.22 3.12
N LEU A 95 3.20 -13.07 2.82
CA LEU A 95 1.79 -12.69 2.73
C LEU A 95 1.23 -12.22 4.08
N ASP A 96 1.66 -12.81 5.19
CA ASP A 96 1.17 -12.47 6.52
C ASP A 96 1.87 -11.23 7.08
N VAL A 97 3.16 -11.03 6.79
CA VAL A 97 3.84 -9.74 7.01
C VAL A 97 3.15 -8.62 6.22
N LEU A 98 2.81 -8.86 4.95
CA LEU A 98 2.05 -7.90 4.11
C LEU A 98 0.64 -7.63 4.63
N ARG A 99 -0.04 -8.63 5.21
CA ARG A 99 -1.33 -8.44 5.89
C ARG A 99 -1.16 -7.59 7.15
N LEU A 100 -0.15 -7.88 7.98
CA LEU A 100 0.16 -7.10 9.19
C LEU A 100 0.41 -5.62 8.86
N THR A 101 1.14 -5.30 7.79
CA THR A 101 1.35 -3.89 7.38
C THR A 101 0.05 -3.15 7.03
N ARG A 102 -1.04 -3.86 6.78
CA ARG A 102 -2.37 -3.32 6.43
C ARG A 102 -3.33 -3.24 7.62
N THR A 103 -3.01 -3.88 8.75
CA THR A 103 -3.92 -3.91 9.93
C THR A 103 -3.86 -2.64 10.77
N THR A 104 -2.67 -2.13 11.10
CA THR A 104 -2.51 -0.93 11.95
C THR A 104 -1.49 0.05 11.37
N LYS A 105 -1.62 1.33 11.73
CA LYS A 105 -0.65 2.37 11.33
C LYS A 105 0.75 2.11 11.90
N GLN A 106 0.83 1.55 13.11
CA GLN A 106 2.09 1.21 13.78
C GLN A 106 2.83 0.08 13.05
N PHE A 107 2.16 -1.03 12.73
CA PHE A 107 2.78 -2.10 11.94
C PHE A 107 3.19 -1.62 10.55
N ARG A 108 2.38 -0.76 9.91
CA ARG A 108 2.76 -0.15 8.61
C ARG A 108 4.03 0.67 8.73
N GLN A 109 4.17 1.48 9.77
CA GLN A 109 5.36 2.31 10.00
C GLN A 109 6.61 1.47 10.31
N LEU A 110 6.46 0.42 11.12
CA LEU A 110 7.55 -0.48 11.49
C LEU A 110 8.01 -1.36 10.31
N LEU A 111 7.08 -2.02 9.61
CA LEU A 111 7.37 -3.01 8.58
C LEU A 111 7.67 -2.41 7.19
N MET A 112 7.32 -1.15 6.92
CA MET A 112 7.69 -0.48 5.66
C MET A 112 8.95 0.41 5.80
N HIS A 113 9.61 0.39 6.95
CA HIS A 113 10.85 1.14 7.17
C HIS A 113 12.08 0.37 6.67
N ARG A 114 13.18 1.06 6.35
CA ARG A 114 14.41 0.41 5.86
C ARG A 114 15.03 -0.55 6.89
N SER A 115 14.86 -0.29 8.19
CA SER A 115 15.40 -1.13 9.26
C SER A 115 14.76 -2.52 9.35
N SER A 116 13.54 -2.71 8.86
CA SER A 116 12.85 -4.00 8.85
C SER A 116 13.07 -4.80 7.56
N ALA A 117 13.98 -4.37 6.67
CA ALA A 117 14.32 -5.11 5.44
C ALA A 117 14.77 -6.56 5.72
N SER A 118 15.49 -6.80 6.82
CA SER A 118 15.90 -8.14 7.28
C SER A 118 14.70 -9.06 7.52
N ILE A 119 13.60 -8.53 8.09
CA ILE A 119 12.37 -9.28 8.35
C ILE A 119 11.78 -9.80 7.05
N TRP A 120 11.72 -8.97 6.01
CA TRP A 120 11.18 -9.39 4.72
C TRP A 120 12.05 -10.43 4.03
N VAL A 121 13.38 -10.31 4.12
CA VAL A 121 14.32 -11.32 3.61
C VAL A 121 14.18 -12.65 4.36
N ALA A 122 14.01 -12.61 5.69
CA ALA A 122 13.74 -13.80 6.50
C ALA A 122 12.40 -14.44 6.13
N ALA A 123 11.32 -13.65 6.13
CA ALA A 123 9.98 -14.10 5.73
C ALA A 123 9.97 -14.70 4.31
N ARG A 124 10.75 -14.12 3.37
CA ARG A 124 10.89 -14.65 2.01
C ARG A 124 11.54 -16.03 1.99
N LYS A 125 12.57 -16.27 2.80
CA LYS A 125 13.27 -17.56 2.93
C LYS A 125 12.42 -18.67 3.55
N ASN A 126 11.34 -18.33 4.26
CA ASN A 126 10.37 -19.32 4.78
C ASN A 126 9.54 -19.97 3.67
N VAL A 127 9.57 -19.45 2.44
CA VAL A 127 8.87 -20.01 1.27
C VAL A 127 9.87 -20.80 0.42
N SER A 128 9.65 -22.11 0.26
CA SER A 128 10.47 -22.91 -0.66
C SER A 128 10.27 -22.45 -2.10
N ASP A 129 11.30 -22.64 -2.93
CA ASP A 129 11.27 -22.49 -4.39
C ASP A 129 10.93 -21.07 -4.91
N LEU A 130 10.90 -20.07 -4.02
CA LEU A 130 10.65 -18.69 -4.40
C LEU A 130 11.97 -17.99 -4.82
N PRO A 131 12.03 -17.36 -6.01
CA PRO A 131 13.25 -16.71 -6.47
C PRO A 131 13.61 -15.48 -5.62
N ASP A 132 14.88 -15.06 -5.70
CA ASP A 132 15.33 -13.84 -5.08
C ASP A 132 14.60 -12.59 -5.63
N CYS A 133 14.39 -11.62 -4.73
CA CYS A 133 13.77 -10.36 -5.10
C CYS A 133 14.63 -9.64 -6.16
N PRO A 134 14.05 -9.21 -7.30
CA PRO A 134 14.81 -8.51 -8.32
C PRO A 134 15.44 -7.21 -7.77
N PRO A 135 16.65 -6.83 -8.20
CA PRO A 135 17.40 -5.70 -7.60
C PRO A 135 16.75 -4.32 -7.83
N TYR A 136 15.82 -4.24 -8.79
CA TYR A 136 15.03 -3.04 -9.08
C TYR A 136 13.73 -2.94 -8.25
N MET A 137 13.46 -3.90 -7.37
CA MET A 137 12.24 -4.00 -6.58
C MET A 137 12.56 -4.13 -5.09
N SER A 138 11.71 -3.57 -4.23
CA SER A 138 11.81 -3.76 -2.79
C SER A 138 11.11 -5.05 -2.35
N GLU A 139 11.64 -5.74 -1.33
CA GLU A 139 11.05 -6.98 -0.80
C GLU A 139 9.53 -6.87 -0.45
N PRO A 140 9.01 -5.78 0.16
CA PRO A 140 7.56 -5.62 0.37
C PRO A 140 6.75 -5.51 -0.92
N GLN A 141 7.32 -4.88 -1.95
CA GLN A 141 6.69 -4.75 -3.28
C GLN A 141 6.71 -6.08 -4.03
N PHE A 142 7.77 -6.87 -3.88
CA PHE A 142 7.88 -8.21 -4.43
C PHE A 142 6.90 -9.17 -3.76
N ALA A 143 6.80 -9.15 -2.42
CA ALA A 143 5.79 -9.91 -1.68
C ALA A 143 4.36 -9.53 -2.11
N ASN A 144 4.09 -8.24 -2.32
CA ASN A 144 2.82 -7.77 -2.86
C ASN A 144 2.54 -8.28 -4.28
N LEU A 145 3.53 -8.26 -5.16
CA LEU A 145 3.39 -8.75 -6.54
C LEU A 145 3.08 -10.26 -6.58
N VAL A 146 3.83 -11.05 -5.81
CA VAL A 146 3.74 -12.52 -5.77
C VAL A 146 2.44 -12.98 -5.10
N PHE A 147 2.18 -12.54 -3.87
CA PHE A 147 1.17 -13.15 -3.00
C PHE A 147 -0.18 -12.41 -2.96
N ASP A 148 -0.21 -11.09 -3.17
CA ASP A 148 -1.49 -10.38 -3.18
C ASP A 148 -2.27 -10.66 -4.47
N THR A 149 -3.60 -10.58 -4.45
CA THR A 149 -4.47 -10.85 -5.61
C THR A 149 -5.26 -9.62 -6.09
N HIS A 150 -4.92 -8.44 -5.58
CA HIS A 150 -5.56 -7.17 -5.91
C HIS A 150 -4.89 -6.45 -7.09
N CYS A 151 -5.66 -5.65 -7.82
CA CYS A 151 -5.13 -4.78 -8.87
C CYS A 151 -4.26 -3.69 -8.24
N HIS A 152 -3.03 -3.48 -8.71
CA HIS A 152 -2.18 -2.39 -8.21
C HIS A 152 -2.80 -0.99 -8.44
N GLU A 153 -3.71 -0.86 -9.42
CA GLU A 153 -4.29 0.43 -9.81
C GLU A 153 -5.68 0.70 -9.20
N CYS A 154 -6.58 -0.29 -9.25
CA CYS A 154 -7.98 -0.11 -8.82
C CYS A 154 -8.38 -0.97 -7.62
N LEU A 155 -7.43 -1.71 -7.02
CA LEU A 155 -7.64 -2.62 -5.89
C LEU A 155 -8.76 -3.66 -6.07
N SER A 156 -9.21 -3.90 -7.32
CA SER A 156 -10.13 -5.00 -7.64
C SER A 156 -9.51 -6.33 -7.20
N PRO A 157 -10.21 -7.19 -6.45
CA PRO A 157 -9.70 -8.48 -6.00
C PRO A 157 -9.71 -9.53 -7.11
N HIS A 158 -9.23 -10.74 -6.80
CA HIS A 158 -9.30 -11.97 -7.61
C HIS A 158 -8.54 -11.97 -8.95
N ILE A 159 -7.51 -11.13 -9.10
CA ILE A 159 -6.66 -11.13 -10.31
C ILE A 159 -5.54 -12.13 -10.12
N ARG A 160 -5.52 -13.18 -10.94
CA ARG A 160 -4.48 -14.22 -10.91
C ARG A 160 -3.31 -13.95 -11.86
N SER A 161 -3.51 -13.17 -12.92
CA SER A 161 -2.48 -12.84 -13.92
C SER A 161 -1.47 -11.82 -13.38
N VAL A 162 -0.20 -12.22 -13.34
CA VAL A 162 0.96 -11.38 -13.00
C VAL A 162 1.83 -11.17 -14.23
N ASP A 163 2.14 -9.92 -14.56
CA ASP A 163 3.17 -9.61 -15.57
C ASP A 163 4.52 -9.41 -14.87
N PHE A 164 5.24 -10.48 -14.58
CA PHE A 164 6.56 -10.40 -13.91
C PHE A 164 7.57 -9.53 -14.66
N ARG A 165 7.50 -9.49 -16.01
CA ARG A 165 8.34 -8.62 -16.84
C ARG A 165 8.14 -7.12 -16.60
N ILE A 166 6.96 -6.71 -16.16
CA ILE A 166 6.63 -5.31 -15.82
C ILE A 166 6.60 -5.11 -14.29
N GLY A 167 6.55 -6.21 -13.51
CA GLY A 167 6.46 -6.15 -12.05
C GLY A 167 5.10 -5.69 -11.52
N ARG A 168 4.02 -5.90 -12.28
CA ARG A 168 2.67 -5.40 -11.94
C ARG A 168 1.57 -6.47 -12.06
N ARG A 169 0.58 -6.41 -11.18
CA ARG A 169 -0.69 -7.17 -11.24
C ARG A 169 -1.83 -6.21 -11.59
N ILE A 170 -2.42 -6.39 -12.78
CA ILE A 170 -3.38 -5.43 -13.36
C ILE A 170 -4.63 -6.18 -13.86
N CYS A 171 -5.82 -5.66 -13.57
CA CYS A 171 -7.07 -6.24 -14.07
C CYS A 171 -7.29 -5.93 -15.57
N SER A 172 -8.15 -6.70 -16.24
CA SER A 172 -8.44 -6.52 -17.67
C SER A 172 -9.08 -5.18 -18.04
N LYS A 173 -9.65 -4.44 -17.06
CA LYS A 173 -10.16 -3.06 -17.25
C LYS A 173 -8.99 -2.08 -17.32
N CYS A 174 -8.19 -2.01 -16.26
CA CYS A 174 -7.01 -1.14 -16.19
C CYS A 174 -5.97 -1.49 -17.27
N ALA A 175 -5.82 -2.77 -17.64
CA ALA A 175 -4.97 -3.15 -18.75
C ALA A 175 -5.39 -2.45 -20.05
N LYS A 176 -6.69 -2.34 -20.38
CA LYS A 176 -7.13 -1.65 -21.60
C LYS A 176 -6.91 -0.13 -21.59
N GLU A 177 -6.91 0.47 -20.40
CA GLU A 177 -6.82 1.91 -20.18
C GLU A 177 -5.37 2.42 -20.17
N TRP A 178 -4.47 1.67 -19.53
CA TRP A 178 -3.10 2.09 -19.25
C TRP A 178 -2.04 1.37 -20.11
N GLN A 179 -2.42 0.43 -20.97
CA GLN A 179 -1.49 -0.32 -21.83
C GLN A 179 -1.25 0.42 -23.14
N VAL A 180 -0.04 0.97 -23.29
CA VAL A 180 0.40 1.59 -24.54
C VAL A 180 1.00 0.52 -25.45
N MET A 181 0.54 0.49 -26.70
CA MET A 181 1.19 -0.26 -27.78
C MET A 181 2.02 0.74 -28.58
N VAL A 182 3.33 0.51 -28.70
CA VAL A 182 4.20 1.38 -29.49
C VAL A 182 4.22 0.92 -30.95
N GLU A 183 4.14 1.88 -31.88
CA GLU A 183 4.32 1.62 -33.31
C GLU A 183 5.78 1.20 -33.56
N SER A 184 5.99 0.16 -34.38
CA SER A 184 7.32 -0.45 -34.57
C SER A 184 8.40 0.55 -34.95
N TYR A 185 8.07 1.59 -35.72
CA TYR A 185 9.01 2.64 -36.14
C TYR A 185 9.66 3.39 -34.95
N SER A 186 8.88 3.70 -33.91
CA SER A 186 9.37 4.46 -32.74
C SER A 186 10.41 3.70 -31.89
N LEU A 187 10.56 2.39 -32.10
CA LEU A 187 11.58 1.56 -31.47
C LEU A 187 12.95 1.65 -32.16
N TYR A 188 12.98 2.04 -33.45
CA TYR A 188 14.20 2.07 -34.26
C TYR A 188 14.74 3.48 -34.51
N VAL A 189 13.92 4.52 -34.35
CA VAL A 189 14.36 5.92 -34.43
C VAL A 189 15.11 6.31 -33.16
N GLY A 190 16.44 6.39 -33.27
CA GLY A 190 17.33 6.97 -32.27
C GLY A 190 17.36 6.25 -30.90
N GLU A 191 17.71 7.04 -29.89
CA GLU A 191 17.83 6.60 -28.50
C GLU A 191 16.47 6.67 -27.78
N SER A 192 15.50 5.92 -28.28
CA SER A 192 14.12 6.00 -27.78
C SER A 192 13.95 5.39 -26.38
N SER A 193 13.25 6.10 -25.50
CA SER A 193 12.99 5.73 -24.11
C SER A 193 12.32 4.35 -23.96
N TYR A 194 11.60 3.92 -24.99
CA TYR A 194 10.94 2.61 -25.10
C TYR A 194 11.90 1.41 -25.09
N LYS A 195 13.21 1.59 -25.29
CA LYS A 195 14.21 0.50 -25.16
C LYS A 195 14.54 0.17 -23.70
N VAL A 196 14.43 1.14 -22.80
CA VAL A 196 14.88 1.02 -21.39
C VAL A 196 13.74 0.65 -20.45
N VAL A 197 12.52 1.09 -20.74
CA VAL A 197 11.35 0.81 -19.90
C VAL A 197 10.90 -0.66 -20.07
N PRO A 198 10.64 -1.39 -18.96
CA PRO A 198 10.17 -2.78 -19.02
C PRO A 198 8.92 -2.94 -19.89
N SER A 199 8.94 -3.94 -20.76
CA SER A 199 7.87 -4.20 -21.72
C SER A 199 7.49 -5.68 -21.78
N LYS A 200 6.24 -5.94 -22.19
CA LYS A 200 5.73 -7.28 -22.48
C LYS A 200 5.37 -7.42 -23.96
N CYS A 201 5.40 -8.64 -24.45
CA CYS A 201 4.94 -8.95 -25.81
C CYS A 201 3.41 -8.77 -25.89
N GLY A 202 2.97 -7.76 -26.63
CA GLY A 202 1.57 -7.53 -26.93
C GLY A 202 1.08 -8.32 -28.14
N LYS A 203 -0.05 -7.89 -28.72
CA LYS A 203 -0.59 -8.51 -29.93
C LYS A 203 0.40 -8.39 -31.10
N ARG A 204 0.50 -9.45 -31.92
CA ARG A 204 1.39 -9.52 -33.10
C ARG A 204 2.88 -9.30 -32.77
N GLY A 205 3.32 -9.67 -31.56
CA GLY A 205 4.73 -9.55 -31.14
C GLY A 205 5.21 -8.11 -30.85
N ARG A 206 4.38 -7.08 -31.09
CA ARG A 206 4.75 -5.68 -30.79
C ARG A 206 4.93 -5.50 -29.27
N PRO A 207 5.99 -4.81 -28.81
CA PRO A 207 6.17 -4.55 -27.40
C PRO A 207 5.07 -3.62 -26.88
N SER A 208 4.73 -3.83 -25.62
CA SER A 208 3.67 -3.12 -24.94
C SER A 208 4.14 -2.70 -23.55
N TYR A 209 3.80 -1.47 -23.22
CA TYR A 209 4.33 -0.72 -22.08
C TYR A 209 3.18 -0.33 -21.16
N TYR A 210 3.49 -0.18 -19.89
CA TYR A 210 2.59 0.45 -18.95
C TYR A 210 2.80 1.97 -19.00
N SER A 211 1.75 2.75 -19.22
CA SER A 211 1.87 4.18 -19.51
C SER A 211 2.53 4.98 -18.38
N LYS A 212 2.30 4.60 -17.11
CA LYS A 212 2.87 5.30 -15.96
C LYS A 212 4.37 5.08 -15.86
N ASP A 213 4.86 3.88 -16.20
CA ASP A 213 6.30 3.58 -16.20
C ASP A 213 7.03 4.41 -17.27
N LEU A 214 6.38 4.66 -18.42
CA LEU A 214 6.86 5.60 -19.44
C LEU A 214 6.84 7.06 -18.95
N GLN A 215 5.75 7.49 -18.32
CA GLN A 215 5.59 8.85 -17.77
C GLN A 215 6.57 9.15 -16.63
N GLU A 216 6.95 8.14 -15.83
CA GLU A 216 7.96 8.28 -14.79
C GLU A 216 9.38 8.32 -15.37
N PHE A 217 9.65 7.56 -16.44
CA PHE A 217 10.97 7.48 -17.05
C PHE A 217 11.34 8.71 -17.88
N GLN A 218 10.39 9.30 -18.62
CA GLN A 218 10.63 10.49 -19.46
C GLN A 218 11.29 11.67 -18.72
N PRO A 219 10.78 12.17 -17.57
CA PRO A 219 11.41 13.28 -16.86
C PRO A 219 12.74 12.88 -16.21
N LYS A 220 12.86 11.65 -15.70
CA LYS A 220 14.12 11.13 -15.15
C LYS A 220 15.24 11.09 -16.20
N ARG A 221 14.90 10.72 -17.44
CA ARG A 221 15.84 10.76 -18.57
C ARG A 221 16.23 12.19 -18.90
N ALA A 222 15.27 13.11 -18.99
CA ALA A 222 15.55 14.53 -19.26
C ALA A 222 16.58 15.11 -18.26
N SER A 223 16.35 14.92 -16.95
CA SER A 223 17.27 15.37 -15.89
C SER A 223 18.68 14.75 -15.89
N ILE A 224 18.92 13.71 -16.69
CA ILE A 224 20.25 13.09 -16.88
C ILE A 224 20.90 13.60 -18.17
N THR A 225 20.11 13.95 -19.19
CA THR A 225 20.59 14.45 -20.49
C THR A 225 20.80 15.96 -20.55
N ASP A 226 20.29 16.72 -19.59
CA ASP A 226 20.57 18.15 -19.45
C ASP A 226 21.92 18.34 -18.71
N PRO A 227 23.04 18.69 -19.38
CA PRO A 227 24.22 19.17 -18.66
C PRO A 227 23.86 20.49 -17.99
N GLN A 228 24.04 20.58 -16.68
CA GLN A 228 24.03 21.87 -16.01
C GLN A 228 25.30 22.63 -16.41
N GLU A 229 25.11 23.74 -17.14
CA GLU A 229 26.12 24.80 -17.33
C GLU A 229 26.38 25.56 -16.01
#